data_AF-A0A6A1Q4S0-F1
#
_entry.id   AF-A0A6A1Q4S0-F1
#
_cell.length_a   1.000
_cell.length_b   1.000
_cell.length_c   1.000
_cell.angle_alpha   90.00
_cell.angle_beta   90.00
_cell.angle_gamma   90.00
#
_symmetry.space_group_name_H-M   'P 1'
#
loop_
_entity.id
_entity.type
_entity.pdbx_description
1 polymer ?
#
loop_
_entity_poly.entity_id
_entity_poly.type
_entity_poly.pdbx_seq_one_letter_code
_entity_poly.pdbx_strand_id
1 'polypeptide(L)'
;MELSGLMVLTPALCLCSMDKDSPDVHQDLNALKTKFQEMRKVVSAMPGIHLSPERQQQQLHRLREQVRTKNELLQKYKSLCMFEIPKE
;
A
#
# COMPACT_ATOMS: atom_id res chain seq x y z
N MET A 1 -15.90 14.06 -0.11
CA MET A 1 -16.22 12.68 0.32
C MET A 1 -17.05 12.06 -0.79
N GLU A 2 -17.12 10.73 -0.94
CA GLU A 2 -17.73 10.03 -2.09
C GLU A 2 -16.81 9.83 -3.31
N LEU A 3 -15.69 9.13 -3.14
CA LEU A 3 -15.04 8.38 -4.25
C LEU A 3 -14.23 7.18 -3.72
N SER A 4 -13.80 7.21 -2.46
CA SER A 4 -13.08 6.09 -1.82
C SER A 4 -13.94 4.84 -1.56
N GLY A 5 -15.27 4.96 -1.59
CA GLY A 5 -16.19 3.83 -1.41
C GLY A 5 -16.43 2.99 -2.67
N LEU A 6 -16.15 3.53 -3.86
CA LEU A 6 -16.51 2.88 -5.12
C LEU A 6 -15.56 1.71 -5.49
N MET A 7 -14.33 1.72 -4.97
CA MET A 7 -13.34 0.66 -5.22
C MET A 7 -13.58 -0.63 -4.41
N VAL A 8 -14.42 -0.60 -3.38
CA VAL A 8 -14.67 -1.74 -2.48
C VAL A 8 -15.93 -2.52 -2.87
N LEU A 9 -16.86 -1.91 -3.61
CA LEU A 9 -18.17 -2.47 -3.96
C LEU A 9 -18.19 -3.27 -5.28
N THR A 10 -17.17 -3.13 -6.12
CA THR A 10 -17.11 -3.77 -7.45
C THR A 10 -16.98 -5.32 -7.41
N PRO A 11 -16.30 -5.97 -6.43
CA PRO A 11 -16.18 -7.43 -6.42
C PRO A 11 -17.45 -8.17 -5.95
N ALA A 12 -18.30 -7.53 -5.13
CA ALA A 12 -19.43 -8.20 -4.49
C ALA A 12 -20.60 -8.43 -5.44
N LEU A 13 -20.83 -7.51 -6.38
CA LEU A 13 -21.93 -7.60 -7.36
C LEU A 13 -21.67 -8.69 -8.42
N CYS A 14 -20.40 -8.94 -8.74
CA CYS A 14 -20.01 -9.87 -9.81
C CYS A 14 -20.09 -11.35 -9.37
N LEU A 15 -19.97 -11.64 -8.07
CA LEU A 15 -20.03 -13.03 -7.56
C LEU A 15 -21.46 -13.59 -7.48
N CYS A 16 -22.49 -12.76 -7.34
CA CYS A 16 -23.86 -13.22 -7.06
C CYS A 16 -24.63 -13.69 -8.31
N SER A 17 -24.12 -13.48 -9.53
CA SER A 17 -24.90 -13.61 -10.77
C SER A 17 -24.61 -14.86 -11.62
N MET A 18 -23.81 -15.83 -11.17
CA MET A 18 -23.39 -16.96 -12.02
C MET A 18 -23.49 -18.33 -11.35
N ASP A 19 -24.67 -18.67 -10.82
CA ASP A 19 -25.04 -20.07 -10.59
C ASP A 19 -25.60 -20.65 -11.90
N LYS A 20 -24.75 -21.31 -12.72
CA LYS A 20 -25.13 -22.27 -13.79
C LYS A 20 -23.98 -23.22 -14.20
N ASP A 21 -24.02 -24.43 -13.63
CA ASP A 21 -23.92 -25.75 -14.28
C ASP A 21 -22.67 -26.19 -15.10
N SER A 22 -21.45 -25.95 -14.62
CA SER A 22 -20.29 -26.79 -15.04
C SER A 22 -19.22 -26.90 -13.93
N PRO A 23 -18.74 -28.11 -13.59
CA PRO A 23 -17.74 -28.30 -12.52
C PRO A 23 -16.38 -27.65 -12.83
N ASP A 24 -16.00 -27.56 -14.10
CA ASP A 24 -14.79 -26.87 -14.57
C ASP A 24 -14.88 -25.36 -14.33
N VAL A 25 -16.02 -24.76 -14.68
CA VAL A 25 -16.33 -23.35 -14.40
C VAL A 25 -16.35 -23.07 -12.90
N HIS A 26 -16.83 -24.01 -12.09
CA HIS A 26 -16.84 -23.87 -10.63
C HIS A 26 -15.42 -23.90 -10.04
N GLN A 27 -14.52 -24.70 -10.61
CA GLN A 27 -13.11 -24.73 -10.22
C GLN A 27 -12.42 -23.40 -10.58
N ASP A 28 -12.61 -22.91 -11.80
CA ASP A 28 -12.05 -21.62 -12.24
C ASP A 28 -12.60 -20.45 -11.42
N LEU A 29 -13.90 -20.47 -11.10
CA LEU A 29 -14.53 -19.47 -10.25
C LEU A 29 -13.97 -19.49 -8.82
N ASN A 30 -13.74 -20.67 -8.26
CA ASN A 30 -13.13 -20.82 -6.93
C ASN A 30 -11.66 -20.34 -6.92
N ALA A 31 -10.90 -20.65 -7.96
CA ALA A 31 -9.54 -20.14 -8.12
C ALA A 31 -9.53 -18.61 -8.23
N LEU A 32 -10.46 -18.04 -9.01
CA LEU A 32 -10.61 -16.60 -9.17
C LEU A 32 -11.02 -15.92 -7.85
N LYS A 33 -12.00 -16.48 -7.13
CA LYS A 33 -12.42 -16.02 -5.80
C LYS A 33 -11.26 -16.00 -4.81
N THR A 34 -10.43 -17.04 -4.82
CA THR A 34 -9.24 -17.14 -3.97
C THR A 34 -8.24 -16.03 -4.29
N LYS A 35 -7.93 -15.82 -5.57
CA LYS A 35 -7.04 -14.73 -6.01
C LYS A 35 -7.55 -13.35 -5.58
N PHE A 36 -8.86 -13.09 -5.69
CA PHE A 36 -9.45 -11.83 -5.21
C PHE A 36 -9.32 -11.68 -3.69
N GLN A 37 -9.55 -12.75 -2.94
CA GLN A 37 -9.41 -12.71 -1.48
C GLN A 37 -7.96 -12.46 -1.05
N GLU A 38 -6.99 -13.07 -1.71
CA GLU A 38 -5.57 -12.84 -1.48
C GLU A 38 -5.18 -11.40 -1.82
N MET A 39 -5.56 -10.90 -3.00
CA MET A 39 -5.28 -9.53 -3.40
C MET A 39 -5.89 -8.52 -2.43
N ARG A 40 -7.12 -8.77 -1.95
CA ARG A 40 -7.75 -7.94 -0.92
C ARG A 40 -6.94 -7.93 0.37
N LYS A 41 -6.42 -9.07 0.83
CA LYS A 41 -5.54 -9.12 2.02
C LYS A 41 -4.29 -8.28 1.82
N VAL A 42 -3.64 -8.37 0.66
CA VAL A 42 -2.45 -7.58 0.33
C VAL A 42 -2.75 -6.08 0.35
N VAL A 43 -3.83 -5.65 -0.31
CA VAL A 43 -4.23 -4.23 -0.34
C VAL A 43 -4.59 -3.74 1.07
N SER A 44 -5.32 -4.53 1.85
CA SER A 44 -5.69 -4.16 3.23
C SER A 44 -4.48 -4.10 4.16
N ALA A 45 -3.44 -4.90 3.92
CA ALA A 45 -2.19 -4.85 4.70
C ALA A 45 -1.27 -3.70 4.28
N MET A 46 -1.57 -2.99 3.18
CA MET A 46 -0.71 -1.90 2.70
C MET A 46 -0.69 -0.73 3.70
N PRO A 47 0.50 -0.32 4.18
CA PRO A 47 0.61 0.82 5.10
C PRO A 47 0.04 2.10 4.49
N GLY A 48 -0.68 2.86 5.31
CA GLY A 48 -1.26 4.13 4.89
C GLY A 48 -2.55 4.02 4.07
N ILE A 49 -3.02 2.83 3.69
CA ILE A 49 -4.28 2.65 2.93
C ILE A 49 -5.52 3.20 3.66
N HIS A 50 -5.43 3.34 4.99
CA HIS A 50 -6.47 3.92 5.86
C HIS A 50 -6.43 5.47 5.93
N LEU A 51 -5.40 6.10 5.37
CA LEU A 51 -5.21 7.55 5.40
C LEU A 51 -5.81 8.20 4.15
N SER A 52 -6.29 9.44 4.28
CA SER A 52 -6.67 10.22 3.10
C SER A 52 -5.45 10.57 2.23
N PRO A 53 -5.63 10.78 0.92
CA PRO A 53 -4.53 11.14 0.03
C PRO A 53 -3.73 12.36 0.52
N GLU A 54 -4.42 13.36 1.06
CA GLU A 54 -3.80 14.58 1.58
C GLU A 54 -2.93 14.29 2.81
N ARG A 55 -3.40 13.39 3.69
CA ARG A 55 -2.63 12.95 4.86
C ARG A 55 -1.41 12.15 4.46
N GLN A 56 -1.53 11.25 3.47
CA GLN A 56 -0.39 10.52 2.92
C GLN A 56 0.65 11.47 2.32
N GLN A 57 0.21 12.45 1.53
CA GLN A 57 1.09 13.46 0.95
C GLN A 57 1.79 14.31 2.01
N GLN A 58 1.06 14.75 3.04
CA GLN A 58 1.62 15.51 4.15
C GLN A 58 2.69 14.69 4.90
N GLN A 59 2.42 13.42 5.18
CA GLN A 59 3.38 12.52 5.82
C GLN A 59 4.63 12.32 4.94
N LEU A 60 4.46 12.11 3.63
CA LEU A 60 5.56 11.96 2.69
C LEU A 60 6.42 13.24 2.63
N HIS A 61 5.80 14.41 2.62
CA HIS A 61 6.51 15.68 2.64
C HIS A 61 7.37 15.82 3.91
N ARG A 62 6.80 15.55 5.09
CA ARG A 62 7.55 15.55 6.36
C ARG A 62 8.72 14.58 6.37
N LEU A 63 8.53 13.36 5.85
CA LEU A 63 9.61 12.37 5.77
C LEU A 63 10.74 12.84 4.85
N ARG A 64 10.42 13.47 3.72
CA ARG A 64 11.41 14.06 2.81
C ARG A 64 12.19 15.19 3.47
N GLU A 65 11.52 16.07 4.20
CA GLU A 65 12.19 17.13 4.97
C GLU A 65 13.10 16.54 6.04
N GLN A 66 12.66 15.51 6.77
CA GLN A 66 13.51 14.84 7.76
C GLN A 66 14.76 14.24 7.13
N VAL A 67 14.64 13.54 5.99
CA VAL A 67 15.79 12.98 5.27
C VAL A 67 16.74 14.09 4.84
N ARG A 68 16.21 15.19 4.29
CA ARG A 68 17.00 16.36 3.91
C ARG A 68 17.77 16.92 5.10
N THR A 69 17.09 17.24 6.20
CA THR A 69 17.72 17.81 7.41
C THR A 69 18.76 16.86 8.00
N LYS A 70 18.46 15.55 8.07
CA LYS A 70 19.42 14.55 8.55
C LYS A 70 20.66 14.48 7.66
N ASN A 71 20.50 14.55 6.35
CA ASN A 71 21.63 14.57 5.41
C ASN A 71 22.46 15.85 5.54
N GLU A 72 21.82 17.01 5.69
CA GLU A 72 22.52 18.28 5.93
C GLU A 72 23.30 18.25 7.25
N LEU A 73 22.71 17.74 8.32
CA LEU A 73 23.39 17.54 9.60
C LEU A 73 24.57 16.58 9.47
N LEU A 74 24.35 15.42 8.83
CA LEU A 74 25.40 14.44 8.60
C LEU A 74 26.57 15.03 7.79
N GLN A 75 26.29 15.84 6.77
CA GLN A 75 27.33 16.53 6.02
C GLN A 75 28.09 17.55 6.87
N LYS A 76 27.39 18.33 7.70
CA LYS A 76 28.05 19.26 8.64
C LYS A 76 28.97 18.49 9.60
N TYR A 77 28.50 17.39 10.19
CA TYR A 77 29.32 16.55 11.07
C TYR A 77 30.53 15.95 10.34
N LYS A 78 30.37 15.51 9.09
CA LYS A 78 31.48 15.03 8.25
C LYS A 78 32.49 16.13 7.96
N SER A 79 32.04 17.33 7.61
CA SER A 79 32.94 18.47 7.31
C SER A 79 33.72 18.96 8.52
N LEU A 80 33.21 18.73 9.74
CA LEU A 80 33.83 19.11 11.00
C LEU A 80 34.76 18.01 11.58
N CYS A 81 34.92 16.88 10.88
CA CYS A 81 35.81 15.76 11.20
C CYS A 81 36.02 15.45 12.69
N MET A 82 35.04 14.74 13.28
CA MET A 82 35.24 13.78 14.39
C MET A 82 34.26 12.57 14.30
N PHE A 83 33.58 12.35 13.16
CA PHE A 83 32.63 11.25 12.99
C PHE A 83 33.12 10.28 11.91
N GLU A 84 34.08 9.43 12.27
CA GLU A 84 34.28 8.19 11.51
C GLU A 84 33.07 7.29 11.79
N ILE A 85 32.21 7.10 10.79
CA ILE A 85 31.17 6.07 10.85
C ILE A 85 31.92 4.73 10.77
N PRO A 86 31.85 3.86 11.79
CA PRO A 86 32.42 2.53 11.69
C PRO A 86 31.84 1.85 10.45
N LYS A 87 32.72 1.41 9.55
CA LYS A 87 32.29 0.62 8.38
C LYS A 87 32.01 -0.80 8.89
N GLU A 88 30.75 -1.22 8.82
CA GLU A 88 30.34 -2.63 8.78
C GLU A 88 30.04 -3.03 7.34
#